data_AF-A4BN30-F1
#
_entry.id   AF-A4BN30-F1
#
_cell.length_a   1.000
_cell.length_b   1.000
_cell.length_c   1.000
_cell.angle_alpha   90.00
_cell.angle_beta   90.00
_cell.angle_gamma   90.00
#
_symmetry.space_group_name_H-M   'P 1'
#
loop_
_entity.id
_entity.type
_entity.pdbx_description
1 polymer ?
#
loop_
_entity_poly.entity_id
_entity_poly.type
_entity_poly.pdbx_seq_one_letter_code
_entity_poly.pdbx_strand_id
1 'polypeptide(L)'
;MVKTSAHERPREEWIEVPVPALVSEETFALAAERLADNKRFAPRRTIEPSLVQGLVSCRKCGYALYRASTRTSARKIHYYRCLGSDGWRHLGGSVCDSRPIRQDLLDHIVWQEVMRLIADPGLINAELDRRLDAARASEPTKKRQDAVERDLTRLSKSMDRLVTAYQEDLVSLDELRGRMPELRAREQGLKSELQAIFSQAADRMSFLRLAETLTAFLQRLRESAETLEISDRQRIVRLLVKEVLVDDDTITIRHSIPAQPTTPSASTQPPPSNGNVTIPDQSYLLRSGCQNAAAGQRLPAYPGPAVATASPARETRCAPRPLCGRFRGAVQEGCGRTAEGGAPRTGTAGPQPQRG
;
A
#
# COMPACT_ATOMS: atom_id res chain seq x y z
N MET A 1 3.91 16.72 40.94
CA MET A 1 4.33 16.64 39.53
C MET A 1 3.15 16.10 38.73
N VAL A 2 2.29 17.00 38.23
CA VAL A 2 1.08 16.62 37.49
C VAL A 2 1.50 16.20 36.09
N LYS A 3 1.29 14.92 35.74
CA LYS A 3 1.48 14.45 34.37
C LYS A 3 0.24 14.84 33.58
N THR A 4 0.31 15.93 32.84
CA THR A 4 -0.70 16.26 31.83
C THR A 4 -0.47 15.37 30.63
N SER A 5 -1.37 14.42 30.38
CA SER A 5 -1.45 13.74 29.09
C SER A 5 -2.04 14.72 28.09
N ALA A 6 -1.30 15.03 27.02
CA ALA A 6 -1.85 15.81 25.91
C ALA A 6 -2.88 14.94 25.17
N HIS A 7 -4.15 15.31 25.26
CA HIS A 7 -5.23 14.71 24.48
C HIS A 7 -5.50 15.60 23.26
N GLU A 8 -5.66 14.97 22.10
CA GLU A 8 -6.06 15.67 20.89
C GLU A 8 -7.46 16.26 21.09
N ARG A 9 -7.63 17.54 20.74
CA ARG A 9 -8.91 18.23 20.92
C ARG A 9 -9.95 17.70 19.92
N PRO A 10 -11.24 17.71 20.26
CA PRO A 10 -12.30 17.34 19.32
C PRO A 10 -12.25 18.25 18.08
N ARG A 11 -12.65 17.71 16.91
CA ARG A 11 -12.43 18.35 15.61
C ARG A 11 -13.16 19.68 15.46
N GLU A 12 -14.25 19.85 16.19
CA GLU A 12 -15.05 21.08 16.28
C GLU A 12 -14.26 22.25 16.90
N GLU A 13 -13.21 21.95 17.66
CA GLU A 13 -12.32 22.94 18.27
C GLU A 13 -11.05 23.20 17.43
N TRP A 14 -10.95 22.60 16.24
CA TRP A 14 -9.82 22.80 15.34
C TRP A 14 -9.99 24.11 14.57
N ILE A 15 -8.90 24.88 14.48
CA ILE A 15 -8.86 26.10 13.69
C ILE A 15 -8.33 25.74 12.31
N GLU A 16 -9.22 25.63 11.33
CA GLU A 16 -8.83 25.37 9.94
C GLU A 16 -8.26 26.63 9.29
N VAL A 17 -7.04 26.53 8.78
CA VAL A 17 -6.38 27.61 8.03
C VAL A 17 -6.40 27.23 6.55
N PRO A 18 -7.01 28.04 5.66
CA PRO A 18 -7.03 27.74 4.24
C PRO A 18 -5.62 27.96 3.66
N VAL A 19 -4.96 26.88 3.26
CA VAL A 19 -3.64 26.89 2.64
C VAL A 19 -3.78 26.42 1.19
N PRO A 20 -3.20 27.14 0.21
CA PRO A 20 -3.17 26.67 -1.18
C PRO A 20 -2.53 25.28 -1.28
N ALA A 21 -3.12 24.40 -2.11
CA ALA A 21 -2.60 23.06 -2.31
C ALA A 21 -1.17 23.12 -2.89
N LEU A 22 -0.20 22.60 -2.15
CA LEU A 22 1.21 22.53 -2.57
C LEU A 22 1.51 21.31 -3.45
N VAL A 23 0.66 20.29 -3.37
CA VAL A 23 0.77 19.02 -4.09
C VAL A 23 -0.60 18.65 -4.68
N SER A 24 -0.61 17.85 -5.74
CA SER A 24 -1.87 17.34 -6.30
C SER A 24 -2.58 16.43 -5.30
N GLU A 25 -3.91 16.39 -5.38
CA GLU A 25 -4.74 15.49 -4.57
C GLU A 25 -4.34 14.01 -4.74
N GLU A 26 -3.99 13.62 -5.97
CA GLU A 26 -3.48 12.28 -6.29
C GLU A 26 -2.19 11.95 -5.51
N THR A 27 -1.23 12.88 -5.50
CA THR A 27 0.04 12.68 -4.76
C THR A 27 -0.20 12.59 -3.26
N PHE A 28 -1.10 13.41 -2.73
CA PHE A 28 -1.46 13.40 -1.32
C PHE A 28 -2.12 12.07 -0.92
N ALA A 29 -3.06 11.57 -1.73
CA ALA A 29 -3.72 10.29 -1.50
C ALA A 29 -2.73 9.12 -1.52
N LEU A 30 -1.83 9.09 -2.51
CA LEU A 30 -0.76 8.08 -2.59
C LEU A 30 0.17 8.12 -1.37
N ALA A 31 0.53 9.32 -0.89
CA ALA A 31 1.36 9.48 0.29
C ALA A 31 0.67 8.95 1.56
N ALA A 32 -0.63 9.20 1.71
CA ALA A 32 -1.43 8.70 2.83
C ALA A 32 -1.50 7.15 2.85
N GLU A 33 -1.71 6.53 1.68
CA GLU A 33 -1.69 5.07 1.53
C GLU A 33 -0.33 4.49 1.93
N ARG A 34 0.77 5.08 1.41
CA ARG A 34 2.14 4.66 1.77
C ARG A 34 2.43 4.80 3.25
N LEU A 35 1.93 5.84 3.90
CA LEU A 35 2.10 6.04 5.33
C LEU A 35 1.38 4.97 6.15
N ALA A 36 0.18 4.56 5.73
CA ALA A 36 -0.57 3.47 6.36
C ALA A 36 0.18 2.13 6.22
N ASP A 37 0.68 1.82 5.02
CA ASP A 37 1.48 0.62 4.76
C ASP A 37 2.78 0.60 5.57
N ASN A 38 3.50 1.73 5.59
CA ASN A 38 4.72 1.87 6.39
C ASN A 38 4.44 1.65 7.88
N LYS A 39 3.32 2.16 8.40
CA LYS A 39 2.92 1.94 9.80
C LYS A 39 2.60 0.46 10.08
N ARG A 40 1.97 -0.24 9.12
CA ARG A 40 1.63 -1.66 9.24
C ARG A 40 2.87 -2.55 9.16
N PHE A 41 3.74 -2.32 8.18
CA PHE A 41 4.91 -3.15 7.87
C PHE A 41 6.22 -2.65 8.49
N ALA A 42 6.17 -1.64 9.36
CA ALA A 42 7.33 -1.13 10.06
C ALA A 42 8.08 -2.26 10.79
N PRO A 43 9.40 -2.38 10.62
CA PRO A 43 10.17 -3.48 11.18
C PRO A 43 10.25 -3.43 12.72
N ARG A 44 9.98 -2.30 13.38
CA ARG A 44 9.95 -2.12 14.85
C ARG A 44 10.97 -3.00 15.61
N ARG A 45 12.26 -2.82 15.31
CA ARG A 45 13.41 -3.56 15.89
C ARG A 45 13.49 -5.05 15.52
N THR A 46 12.89 -5.45 14.40
CA THR A 46 13.06 -6.80 13.84
C THR A 46 14.46 -6.93 13.23
N ILE A 47 15.31 -7.73 13.86
CA ILE A 47 16.67 -8.04 13.37
C ILE A 47 16.63 -9.14 12.30
N GLU A 48 15.82 -10.18 12.54
CA GLU A 48 15.62 -11.30 11.61
C GLU A 48 14.21 -11.22 11.02
N PRO A 49 14.03 -10.81 9.76
CA PRO A 49 12.71 -10.68 9.13
C PRO A 49 12.05 -12.06 8.91
N SER A 50 10.71 -12.09 8.85
CA SER A 50 9.92 -13.29 8.52
C SER A 50 8.92 -13.02 7.40
N LEU A 51 8.64 -14.01 6.54
CA LEU A 51 7.99 -13.76 5.26
C LEU A 51 6.64 -13.04 5.38
N VAL A 52 5.77 -13.52 6.26
CA VAL A 52 4.39 -13.01 6.41
C VAL A 52 4.22 -12.02 7.55
N GLN A 53 5.31 -11.40 8.01
CA GLN A 53 5.25 -10.40 9.07
C GLN A 53 4.30 -9.24 8.72
N GLY A 54 3.31 -9.01 9.59
CA GLY A 54 2.31 -7.93 9.43
C GLY A 54 1.14 -8.28 8.50
N LEU A 55 1.08 -9.51 7.98
CA LEU A 55 0.02 -9.99 7.09
C LEU A 55 -0.91 -11.02 7.73
N VAL A 56 -0.50 -11.63 8.84
CA VAL A 56 -1.22 -12.76 9.44
C VAL A 56 -2.24 -12.31 10.48
N SER A 57 -3.48 -12.77 10.34
CA SER A 57 -4.59 -12.54 11.26
C SER A 57 -5.30 -13.84 11.61
N CYS A 58 -5.86 -13.91 12.82
CA CYS A 58 -6.57 -15.07 13.31
C CYS A 58 -8.00 -15.06 12.76
N ARG A 59 -8.43 -16.16 12.13
CA ARG A 59 -9.79 -16.29 11.60
C ARG A 59 -10.86 -16.25 12.69
N LYS A 60 -10.58 -16.86 13.85
CA LYS A 60 -11.51 -16.98 14.99
C LYS A 60 -11.84 -15.64 15.64
N CYS A 61 -10.83 -14.87 16.04
CA CYS A 61 -11.01 -13.64 16.82
C CYS A 61 -10.72 -12.34 16.05
N GLY A 62 -10.20 -12.45 14.82
CA GLY A 62 -9.84 -11.31 13.96
C GLY A 62 -8.58 -10.56 14.38
N TYR A 63 -7.92 -10.95 15.48
CA TYR A 63 -6.69 -10.29 15.91
C TYR A 63 -5.48 -10.72 15.08
N ALA A 64 -4.57 -9.77 14.84
CA ALA A 64 -3.29 -10.05 14.22
C ALA A 64 -2.47 -11.10 15.01
N LEU A 65 -1.71 -11.92 14.29
CA LEU A 65 -0.70 -12.79 14.89
C LEU A 65 0.63 -12.04 14.98
N TYR A 66 1.31 -12.15 16.12
CA TYR A 66 2.62 -11.56 16.35
C TYR A 66 3.69 -12.64 16.46
N ARG A 67 4.93 -12.28 16.14
CA ARG A 67 6.07 -13.19 16.26
C ARG A 67 6.50 -13.34 17.72
N ALA A 68 6.60 -14.58 18.17
CA ALA A 68 7.20 -14.97 19.44
C ALA A 68 8.35 -15.96 19.17
N SER A 69 9.26 -16.09 20.13
CA SER A 69 10.32 -17.09 20.06
C SER A 69 10.50 -17.79 21.39
N THR A 70 10.76 -19.09 21.33
CA THR A 70 11.13 -19.90 22.49
C THR A 70 12.56 -20.37 22.31
N ARG A 71 13.38 -20.27 23.35
CA ARG A 71 14.77 -20.74 23.34
C ARG A 71 14.85 -22.10 24.02
N THR A 72 15.28 -23.12 23.28
CA THR A 72 15.67 -24.41 23.86
C THR A 72 17.18 -24.44 24.11
N SER A 73 17.68 -25.50 24.74
CA SER A 73 19.13 -25.71 24.93
C SER A 73 19.89 -25.77 23.60
N ALA A 74 19.26 -26.27 22.54
CA ALA A 74 19.89 -26.45 21.23
C ALA A 74 19.67 -25.30 20.24
N ARG A 75 18.49 -24.65 20.25
CA ARG A 75 18.18 -23.61 19.26
C ARG A 75 17.05 -22.66 19.69
N LYS A 76 16.94 -21.54 18.98
CA LYS A 76 15.80 -20.62 19.07
C LYS A 76 14.76 -21.00 18.01
N ILE A 77 13.51 -21.17 18.43
CA ILE A 77 12.39 -21.52 17.53
C ILE A 77 11.40 -20.37 17.53
N HIS A 78 10.92 -20.01 16.33
CA HIS A 78 9.98 -18.91 16.13
C HIS A 78 8.57 -19.41 15.86
N TYR A 79 7.59 -18.69 16.41
CA TYR A 79 6.17 -18.97 16.28
C TYR A 79 5.39 -17.69 15.98
N TYR A 80 4.29 -17.83 15.26
CA TYR A 80 3.23 -16.83 15.21
C TYR A 80 2.19 -17.15 16.29
N ARG A 81 1.91 -16.18 17.18
CA ARG A 81 0.93 -16.31 18.27
C ARG A 81 -0.18 -15.29 18.09
N CYS A 82 -1.42 -15.71 18.34
CA CYS A 82 -2.58 -14.83 18.28
C CYS A 82 -2.57 -13.85 19.47
N LEU A 83 -2.71 -12.54 19.21
CA LEU A 83 -2.87 -11.54 20.28
C LEU A 83 -4.09 -11.79 21.18
N GLY A 84 -5.15 -12.41 20.64
CA GLY A 84 -6.34 -12.79 21.40
C GLY A 84 -6.12 -13.92 22.41
N SER A 85 -5.09 -14.76 22.20
CA SER A 85 -4.76 -15.87 23.10
C SER A 85 -3.97 -15.44 24.33
N ASP A 86 -3.38 -14.24 24.32
CA ASP A 86 -2.64 -13.69 25.44
C ASP A 86 -3.61 -13.13 26.49
N GLY A 87 -4.08 -13.97 27.41
CA GLY A 87 -5.07 -13.56 28.41
C GLY A 87 -4.66 -12.40 29.32
N TRP A 88 -3.35 -12.19 29.54
CA TRP A 88 -2.85 -11.06 30.33
C TRP A 88 -3.05 -9.70 29.65
N ARG A 89 -3.36 -9.66 28.35
CA ARG A 89 -3.59 -8.43 27.58
C ARG A 89 -5.04 -7.94 27.63
N HIS A 90 -5.96 -8.77 28.10
CA HIS A 90 -7.39 -8.52 28.03
C HIS A 90 -8.00 -8.56 29.43
N LEU A 91 -8.88 -7.59 29.71
CA LEU A 91 -9.68 -7.56 30.93
C LEU A 91 -10.72 -8.68 30.83
N GLY A 92 -10.44 -9.84 31.43
CA GLY A 92 -11.29 -11.04 31.36
C GLY A 92 -10.59 -12.32 30.91
N GLY A 93 -9.28 -12.28 30.65
CA GLY A 93 -8.51 -13.47 30.23
C GLY A 93 -8.47 -13.65 28.72
N SER A 94 -8.05 -14.83 28.26
CA SER A 94 -7.86 -15.10 26.82
C SER A 94 -9.19 -15.06 26.08
N VAL A 95 -9.24 -14.30 24.99
CA VAL A 95 -10.42 -14.17 24.11
C VAL A 95 -10.35 -15.12 22.90
N CYS A 96 -9.28 -15.90 22.78
CA CYS A 96 -9.05 -16.87 21.71
C CYS A 96 -8.21 -18.05 22.21
N ASP A 97 -8.43 -19.23 21.66
CA ASP A 97 -7.72 -20.48 21.96
C ASP A 97 -6.77 -20.93 20.83
N SER A 98 -6.56 -20.07 19.82
CA SER A 98 -5.72 -20.35 18.65
C SER A 98 -4.29 -20.77 19.06
N ARG A 99 -3.86 -21.92 18.53
CA ARG A 99 -2.56 -22.53 18.85
C ARG A 99 -1.41 -21.78 18.15
N PRO A 100 -0.24 -21.65 18.80
CA PRO A 100 0.94 -21.09 18.16
C PRO A 100 1.36 -21.89 16.93
N ILE A 101 1.60 -21.21 15.80
CA ILE A 101 2.04 -21.84 14.56
C ILE A 101 3.53 -21.63 14.37
N ARG A 102 4.26 -22.66 13.93
CA ARG A 102 5.67 -22.53 13.60
C ARG A 102 5.88 -21.57 12.44
N GLN A 103 6.78 -20.59 12.64
CA GLN A 103 7.02 -19.53 11.68
C GLN A 103 7.47 -20.08 10.32
N ASP A 104 8.40 -21.03 10.33
CA ASP A 104 8.99 -21.57 9.12
C ASP A 104 8.02 -22.41 8.30
N LEU A 105 7.10 -23.14 8.95
CA LEU A 105 6.04 -23.87 8.26
C LEU A 105 5.06 -22.92 7.58
N LEU A 106 4.59 -21.89 8.30
CA LEU A 106 3.66 -20.91 7.74
C LEU A 106 4.31 -20.11 6.60
N ASP A 107 5.53 -19.63 6.81
CA ASP A 107 6.29 -18.88 5.80
C ASP A 107 6.48 -19.75 4.54
N HIS A 108 6.81 -21.05 4.69
CA HIS A 108 7.00 -21.95 3.56
C HIS A 108 5.70 -22.19 2.76
N ILE A 109 4.59 -22.50 3.44
CA ILE A 109 3.28 -22.74 2.79
C ILE A 109 2.84 -21.50 2.01
N VAL A 110 2.94 -20.32 2.62
CA VAL A 110 2.53 -19.07 1.97
C VAL A 110 3.44 -18.77 0.78
N TRP A 111 4.75 -19.00 0.88
CA TRP A 111 5.66 -18.82 -0.25
C TRP A 111 5.33 -19.74 -1.42
N GLN A 112 5.10 -21.03 -1.14
CA GLN A 112 4.74 -22.01 -2.17
C GLN A 112 3.44 -21.61 -2.90
N GLU A 113 2.43 -21.16 -2.16
CA GLU A 113 1.16 -20.75 -2.75
C GLU A 113 1.31 -19.47 -3.59
N VAL A 114 2.09 -18.49 -3.12
CA VAL A 114 2.40 -17.29 -3.91
C VAL A 114 3.14 -17.65 -5.19
N MET A 115 4.11 -18.57 -5.12
CA MET A 115 4.82 -19.06 -6.30
C MET A 115 3.89 -19.83 -7.25
N ARG A 116 2.96 -20.63 -6.72
CA ARG A 116 1.94 -21.33 -7.52
C ARG A 116 1.04 -20.35 -8.27
N LEU A 117 0.60 -19.29 -7.59
CA LEU A 117 -0.24 -18.24 -8.15
C LEU A 117 0.49 -17.44 -9.24
N ILE A 118 1.77 -17.12 -9.02
CA ILE A 118 2.62 -16.49 -10.03
C ILE A 118 2.87 -17.43 -11.22
N ALA A 119 2.93 -18.74 -10.95
CA ALA A 119 3.20 -19.78 -11.94
C ALA A 119 1.95 -20.23 -12.73
N ASP A 120 0.77 -19.64 -12.50
CA ASP A 120 -0.40 -19.82 -13.36
C ASP A 120 -0.45 -18.68 -14.40
N PRO A 121 0.18 -18.86 -15.58
CA PRO A 121 0.20 -17.83 -16.61
C PRO A 121 -1.14 -17.76 -17.35
N GLY A 122 -2.15 -18.58 -17.03
CA GLY A 122 -3.40 -18.67 -17.79
C GLY A 122 -4.15 -17.34 -17.85
N LEU A 123 -4.23 -16.61 -16.74
CA LEU A 123 -4.89 -15.29 -16.68
C LEU A 123 -4.10 -14.20 -17.40
N ILE A 124 -2.77 -14.25 -17.34
CA ILE A 124 -1.90 -13.25 -17.96
C ILE A 124 -1.81 -13.48 -19.47
N ASN A 125 -1.64 -14.73 -19.90
CA ASN A 125 -1.56 -15.13 -21.30
C ASN A 125 -2.92 -14.98 -22.00
N ALA A 126 -4.03 -15.37 -21.38
CA ALA A 126 -5.35 -15.18 -22.01
C ALA A 126 -5.69 -13.70 -22.23
N GLU A 127 -5.28 -12.82 -21.30
CA GLU A 127 -5.44 -11.37 -21.47
C GLU A 127 -4.47 -10.81 -22.51
N LEU A 128 -3.24 -11.35 -22.60
CA LEU A 128 -2.27 -11.01 -23.63
C LEU A 128 -2.76 -11.40 -25.03
N ASP A 129 -3.23 -12.63 -25.18
CA ASP A 129 -3.72 -13.22 -26.43
C ASP A 129 -4.99 -12.49 -26.90
N ARG A 130 -5.97 -12.28 -26.01
CA ARG A 130 -7.17 -11.49 -26.30
C ARG A 130 -6.83 -10.08 -26.82
N ARG A 131 -5.79 -9.45 -26.27
CA ARG A 131 -5.37 -8.10 -26.66
C ARG A 131 -4.52 -8.08 -27.93
N LEU A 132 -3.72 -9.10 -28.18
CA LEU A 132 -3.04 -9.31 -29.46
C LEU A 132 -4.07 -9.51 -30.58
N ASP A 133 -5.14 -10.26 -30.32
CA ASP A 133 -6.23 -10.46 -31.27
C ASP A 133 -7.06 -9.19 -31.48
N ALA A 134 -7.32 -8.41 -30.42
CA ALA A 134 -7.94 -7.08 -30.55
C ALA A 134 -7.03 -6.07 -31.30
N ALA A 135 -5.71 -6.18 -31.18
CA ALA A 135 -4.76 -5.38 -31.94
C ALA A 135 -4.73 -5.77 -33.42
N ARG A 136 -4.88 -7.07 -33.76
CA ARG A 136 -5.04 -7.53 -35.14
C ARG A 136 -6.38 -7.09 -35.73
N ALA A 137 -7.44 -7.02 -34.93
CA ALA A 137 -8.75 -6.49 -35.33
C ALA A 137 -8.78 -4.96 -35.54
N SER A 138 -7.67 -4.23 -35.34
CA SER A 138 -7.58 -2.76 -35.40
C SER A 138 -7.32 -2.17 -36.80
N GLU A 139 -7.39 -2.96 -37.88
CA GLU A 139 -7.46 -2.43 -39.25
C GLU A 139 -8.48 -1.27 -39.45
N PRO A 140 -9.65 -1.22 -38.77
CA PRO A 140 -10.56 -0.09 -38.86
C PRO A 140 -9.97 1.23 -38.37
N THR A 141 -9.04 1.19 -37.40
CA THR A 141 -8.42 2.38 -36.80
C THR A 141 -7.45 3.04 -37.78
N LYS A 142 -6.70 2.25 -38.56
CA LYS A 142 -5.86 2.79 -39.65
C LYS A 142 -6.71 3.43 -40.74
N LYS A 143 -7.79 2.77 -41.17
CA LYS A 143 -8.73 3.34 -42.14
C LYS A 143 -9.36 4.66 -41.65
N ARG A 144 -9.64 4.75 -40.33
CA ARG A 144 -10.14 5.99 -39.71
C ARG A 144 -9.07 7.08 -39.67
N GLN A 145 -7.83 6.75 -39.32
CA GLN A 145 -6.70 7.68 -39.36
C GLN A 145 -6.53 8.28 -40.77
N ASP A 146 -6.46 7.43 -41.79
CA ASP A 146 -6.31 7.88 -43.18
C ASP A 146 -7.48 8.79 -43.62
N ALA A 147 -8.70 8.52 -43.14
CA ALA A 147 -9.87 9.35 -43.42
C ALA A 147 -9.76 10.75 -42.77
N VAL A 148 -9.31 10.81 -41.50
CA VAL A 148 -9.11 12.07 -40.77
C VAL A 148 -7.98 12.91 -41.42
N GLU A 149 -6.89 12.28 -41.85
CA GLU A 149 -5.79 12.96 -42.56
C GLU A 149 -6.23 13.53 -43.91
N ARG A 150 -7.06 12.78 -44.66
CA ARG A 150 -7.68 13.29 -45.90
C ARG A 150 -8.61 14.47 -45.63
N ASP A 151 -9.39 14.43 -44.56
CA ASP A 151 -10.29 15.51 -44.17
C ASP A 151 -9.54 16.78 -43.75
N LEU A 152 -8.42 16.65 -43.01
CA LEU A 152 -7.52 17.76 -42.69
C LEU A 152 -6.92 18.39 -43.95
N THR A 153 -6.46 17.56 -44.88
CA THR A 153 -5.91 18.04 -46.16
C THR A 153 -6.96 18.80 -46.98
N ARG A 154 -8.21 18.32 -46.99
CA ARG A 154 -9.33 18.98 -47.66
C ARG A 154 -9.69 20.32 -47.01
N LEU A 155 -9.69 20.40 -45.68
CA LEU A 155 -9.98 21.64 -44.96
C LEU A 155 -8.87 22.68 -45.13
N SER A 156 -7.60 22.27 -45.08
CA SER A 156 -6.46 23.16 -45.38
C SER A 156 -6.62 23.78 -46.77
N LYS A 157 -6.87 22.96 -47.80
CA LYS A 157 -7.12 23.46 -49.16
C LYS A 157 -8.33 24.39 -49.25
N SER A 158 -9.37 24.15 -48.45
CA SER A 158 -10.55 25.03 -48.41
C SER A 158 -10.23 26.38 -47.75
N MET A 159 -9.40 26.39 -46.71
CA MET A 159 -8.92 27.61 -46.06
C MET A 159 -8.02 28.40 -47.00
N ASP A 160 -7.10 27.73 -47.71
CA ASP A 160 -6.21 28.37 -48.69
C ASP A 160 -7.02 29.03 -49.81
N ARG A 161 -8.02 28.33 -50.36
CA ARG A 161 -8.92 28.90 -51.39
C ARG A 161 -9.69 30.12 -50.88
N LEU A 162 -10.12 30.12 -49.62
CA LEU A 162 -10.84 31.24 -49.02
C LEU A 162 -9.92 32.47 -48.89
N VAL A 163 -8.65 32.25 -48.56
CA VAL A 163 -7.63 33.31 -48.52
C VAL A 163 -7.31 33.82 -49.93
N THR A 164 -7.15 32.94 -50.91
CA THR A 164 -6.93 33.34 -52.32
C THR A 164 -8.11 34.15 -52.86
N ALA A 165 -9.35 33.74 -52.59
CA ALA A 165 -10.54 34.47 -53.03
C ALA A 165 -10.63 35.89 -52.43
N TYR A 166 -10.13 36.10 -51.20
CA TYR A 166 -9.99 37.44 -50.63
C TYR A 166 -8.90 38.26 -51.33
N GLN A 167 -7.76 37.64 -51.67
CA GLN A 167 -6.67 38.32 -52.39
C GLN A 167 -7.06 38.74 -53.81
N GLU A 168 -8.00 38.03 -54.43
CA GLU A 168 -8.56 38.34 -55.75
C GLU A 168 -9.79 39.27 -55.69
N ASP A 169 -10.08 39.87 -54.52
CA ASP A 169 -11.23 40.75 -54.26
C ASP A 169 -12.61 40.11 -54.56
N LEU A 170 -12.70 38.77 -54.57
CA LEU A 170 -13.94 38.02 -54.81
C LEU A 170 -14.82 37.88 -53.55
N VAL A 171 -14.26 38.16 -52.37
CA VAL A 171 -14.92 38.01 -51.05
C VAL A 171 -14.54 39.18 -50.15
N SER A 172 -15.50 39.72 -49.40
CA SER A 172 -15.25 40.81 -48.45
C SER A 172 -14.54 40.34 -47.17
N LEU A 173 -13.89 41.26 -46.47
CA LEU A 173 -13.21 40.97 -45.20
C LEU A 173 -14.18 40.45 -44.12
N ASP A 174 -15.43 40.93 -44.10
CA ASP A 174 -16.43 40.51 -43.12
C ASP A 174 -16.94 39.09 -43.41
N GLU A 175 -17.11 38.71 -44.68
CA GLU A 175 -17.42 37.34 -45.07
C GLU A 175 -16.27 36.37 -44.73
N LEU A 176 -15.02 36.81 -44.90
CA LEU A 176 -13.84 36.03 -44.49
C LEU A 176 -13.81 35.82 -42.97
N ARG A 177 -14.06 36.88 -42.17
CA ARG A 177 -14.16 36.78 -40.70
C ARG A 177 -15.30 35.89 -40.23
N GLY A 178 -16.40 35.82 -40.98
CA GLY A 178 -17.51 34.93 -40.66
C GLY A 178 -17.18 33.45 -40.91
N ARG A 179 -16.54 33.13 -42.05
CA ARG A 179 -16.32 31.74 -42.50
C ARG A 179 -15.04 31.09 -41.99
N MET A 180 -13.98 31.87 -41.74
CA MET A 180 -12.67 31.33 -41.30
C MET A 180 -12.70 30.65 -39.91
N PRO A 181 -13.41 31.17 -38.89
CA PRO A 181 -13.45 30.56 -37.56
C PRO A 181 -14.06 29.16 -37.57
N GLU A 182 -15.11 28.92 -38.36
CA GLU A 182 -15.76 27.60 -38.47
C GLU A 182 -14.80 26.56 -39.06
N LEU A 183 -14.05 26.92 -40.11
CA LEU A 183 -13.06 26.05 -40.71
C LEU A 183 -11.91 25.72 -39.74
N ARG A 184 -11.42 26.72 -39.00
CA ARG A 184 -10.38 26.52 -37.96
C ARG A 184 -10.88 25.70 -36.78
N ALA A 185 -12.12 25.88 -36.34
CA ALA A 185 -12.71 25.07 -35.28
C ALA A 185 -12.80 23.59 -35.71
N ARG A 186 -13.20 23.34 -36.96
CA ARG A 186 -13.25 21.98 -37.53
C ARG A 186 -11.87 21.36 -37.71
N GLU A 187 -10.89 22.15 -38.15
CA GLU A 187 -9.48 21.73 -38.23
C GLU A 187 -8.95 21.32 -36.84
N GLN A 188 -9.20 22.14 -35.82
CA GLN A 188 -8.78 21.85 -34.46
C GLN A 188 -9.46 20.58 -33.91
N GLY A 189 -10.74 20.39 -34.20
CA GLY A 189 -11.46 19.16 -33.85
C GLY A 189 -10.82 17.90 -34.46
N LEU A 190 -10.52 17.92 -35.75
CA LEU A 190 -9.87 16.79 -36.43
C LEU A 190 -8.42 16.56 -35.96
N LYS A 191 -7.67 17.64 -35.66
CA LYS A 191 -6.32 17.51 -35.07
C LYS A 191 -6.38 16.84 -33.69
N SER A 192 -7.37 17.20 -32.87
CA SER A 192 -7.57 16.57 -31.56
C SER A 192 -7.97 15.09 -31.67
N GLU A 193 -8.78 14.74 -32.68
CA GLU A 193 -9.14 13.35 -32.96
C GLU A 193 -7.91 12.54 -33.41
N LEU A 194 -7.09 13.10 -34.32
CA LEU A 194 -5.85 12.48 -34.77
C LEU A 194 -4.89 12.25 -33.58
N GLN A 195 -4.74 13.24 -32.71
CA GLN A 195 -3.92 13.14 -31.50
C GLN A 195 -4.45 12.05 -30.54
N ALA A 196 -5.77 11.94 -30.39
CA ALA A 196 -6.39 10.90 -29.58
C ALA A 196 -6.17 9.49 -30.15
N ILE A 197 -6.19 9.33 -31.48
CA ILE A 197 -5.87 8.06 -32.15
C ILE A 197 -4.40 7.69 -31.90
N PHE A 198 -3.47 8.65 -31.98
CA PHE A 198 -2.06 8.43 -31.71
C PHE A 198 -1.75 8.09 -30.25
N SER A 199 -2.33 8.83 -29.29
CA SER A 199 -2.13 8.54 -27.87
C SER A 199 -2.66 7.15 -27.51
N GLN A 200 -3.85 6.80 -28.03
CA GLN A 200 -4.43 5.48 -27.83
C GLN A 200 -3.54 4.36 -28.43
N ALA A 201 -2.88 4.60 -29.57
CA ALA A 201 -1.91 3.66 -30.13
C ALA A 201 -0.62 3.56 -29.29
N ALA A 202 -0.11 4.68 -28.77
CA ALA A 202 1.09 4.72 -27.93
C ALA A 202 0.88 4.02 -26.57
N ASP A 203 -0.27 4.25 -25.94
CA ASP A 203 -0.66 3.58 -24.69
C ASP A 203 -0.78 2.06 -24.89
N ARG A 204 -1.33 1.63 -26.03
CA ARG A 204 -1.43 0.21 -26.41
C ARG A 204 -0.05 -0.43 -26.59
N MET A 205 0.87 0.21 -27.32
CA MET A 205 2.24 -0.31 -27.49
C MET A 205 2.99 -0.37 -26.16
N SER A 206 2.81 0.64 -25.31
CA SER A 206 3.42 0.68 -23.96
C SER A 206 2.90 -0.46 -23.11
N PHE A 207 1.59 -0.74 -23.15
CA PHE A 207 0.98 -1.88 -22.47
C PHE A 207 1.52 -3.23 -22.96
N LEU A 208 1.64 -3.43 -24.29
CA LEU A 208 2.19 -4.67 -24.85
C LEU A 208 3.65 -4.90 -24.44
N ARG A 209 4.48 -3.84 -24.47
CA ARG A 209 5.87 -3.90 -23.97
C ARG A 209 5.90 -4.24 -22.48
N LEU A 210 5.06 -3.60 -21.67
CA LEU A 210 4.96 -3.91 -20.24
C LEU A 210 4.59 -5.39 -20.02
N ALA A 211 3.66 -5.92 -20.80
CA ALA A 211 3.23 -7.30 -20.68
C ALA A 211 4.33 -8.31 -21.11
N GLU A 212 5.10 -8.01 -22.15
CA GLU A 212 6.28 -8.81 -22.55
C GLU A 212 7.36 -8.77 -21.46
N THR A 213 7.64 -7.59 -20.88
CA THR A 213 8.56 -7.46 -19.75
C THR A 213 8.08 -8.19 -18.50
N LEU A 214 6.75 -8.23 -18.28
CA LEU A 214 6.14 -8.94 -17.16
C LEU A 214 6.34 -10.44 -17.32
N THR A 215 6.08 -11.03 -18.49
CA THR A 215 6.29 -12.46 -18.73
C THR A 215 7.75 -12.87 -18.48
N ALA A 216 8.70 -12.10 -19.04
CA ALA A 216 10.13 -12.35 -18.81
C ALA A 216 10.52 -12.15 -17.33
N PHE A 217 9.89 -11.19 -16.64
CA PHE A 217 10.11 -10.97 -15.21
C PHE A 217 9.59 -12.13 -14.36
N LEU A 218 8.39 -12.64 -14.63
CA LEU A 218 7.79 -13.76 -13.90
C LEU A 218 8.61 -15.05 -14.09
N GLN A 219 9.15 -15.28 -15.30
CA GLN A 219 10.08 -16.39 -15.56
C GLN A 219 11.36 -16.27 -14.73
N ARG A 220 12.03 -15.10 -14.76
CA ARG A 220 13.22 -14.87 -13.93
C ARG A 220 12.93 -14.99 -12.43
N LEU A 221 11.78 -14.51 -11.98
CA LEU A 221 11.35 -14.62 -10.58
C LEU A 221 11.16 -16.08 -10.20
N ARG A 222 10.60 -16.91 -11.08
CA ARG A 222 10.48 -18.37 -10.88
C ARG A 222 11.84 -19.05 -10.77
N GLU A 223 12.78 -18.73 -11.66
CA GLU A 223 14.13 -19.31 -11.65
C GLU A 223 14.92 -18.92 -10.40
N SER A 224 14.68 -17.72 -9.87
CA SER A 224 15.36 -17.20 -8.69
C SER A 224 14.59 -17.42 -7.38
N ALA A 225 13.36 -17.95 -7.42
CA ALA A 225 12.46 -18.03 -6.26
C ALA A 225 13.05 -18.78 -5.05
N GLU A 226 13.93 -19.75 -5.29
CA GLU A 226 14.60 -20.52 -4.24
C GLU A 226 15.83 -19.81 -3.69
N THR A 227 16.46 -18.93 -4.46
CA THR A 227 17.70 -18.21 -4.11
C THR A 227 17.45 -16.80 -3.57
N LEU A 228 16.25 -16.24 -3.73
CA LEU A 228 15.89 -14.91 -3.22
C LEU A 228 16.09 -14.81 -1.70
N GLU A 229 16.63 -13.67 -1.26
CA GLU A 229 16.70 -13.31 0.16
C GLU A 229 15.30 -13.07 0.75
N ILE A 230 15.17 -13.22 2.07
CA ILE A 230 13.88 -13.09 2.78
C ILE A 230 13.27 -11.69 2.59
N SER A 231 14.09 -10.65 2.49
CA SER A 231 13.69 -9.27 2.21
C SER A 231 12.96 -9.14 0.87
N ASP A 232 13.49 -9.76 -0.18
CA ASP A 232 12.91 -9.72 -1.52
C ASP A 232 11.63 -10.55 -1.59
N ARG A 233 11.62 -11.74 -0.94
CA ARG A 233 10.40 -12.54 -0.81
C ARG A 233 9.30 -11.79 -0.08
N GLN A 234 9.63 -11.08 1.01
CA GLN A 234 8.67 -10.22 1.72
C GLN A 234 8.07 -9.14 0.81
N ARG A 235 8.90 -8.51 -0.03
CA ARG A 235 8.44 -7.48 -0.97
C ARG A 235 7.43 -8.05 -1.96
N ILE A 236 7.72 -9.23 -2.53
CA ILE A 236 6.81 -9.92 -3.45
C ILE A 236 5.50 -10.29 -2.74
N VAL A 237 5.58 -10.89 -1.55
CA VAL A 237 4.40 -11.30 -0.79
C VAL A 237 3.53 -10.10 -0.41
N ARG A 238 4.10 -8.97 0.00
CA ARG A 238 3.33 -7.76 0.35
C ARG A 238 2.63 -7.11 -0.84
N LEU A 239 3.12 -7.34 -2.07
CA LEU A 239 2.46 -6.84 -3.28
C LEU A 239 1.25 -7.70 -3.66
N LEU A 240 1.34 -9.03 -3.49
CA LEU A 240 0.33 -9.97 -3.97
C LEU A 240 -0.68 -10.38 -2.89
N VAL A 241 -0.25 -10.47 -1.64
CA VAL A 241 -1.04 -10.97 -0.51
C VAL A 241 -1.52 -9.80 0.35
N LYS A 242 -2.85 -9.65 0.47
CA LYS A 242 -3.49 -8.64 1.32
C LYS A 242 -3.55 -9.09 2.78
N GLU A 243 -3.85 -10.36 3.00
CA GLU A 243 -4.06 -10.93 4.33
C GLU A 243 -3.91 -12.46 4.31
N VAL A 244 -3.32 -13.02 5.36
CA VAL A 244 -3.25 -14.47 5.61
C VAL A 244 -4.08 -14.77 6.85
N LEU A 245 -5.20 -15.47 6.66
CA LEU A 245 -6.08 -15.88 7.75
C LEU A 245 -5.73 -17.29 8.21
N VAL A 246 -5.43 -17.40 9.50
CA VAL A 246 -5.08 -18.66 10.15
C VAL A 246 -6.25 -19.14 10.99
N ASP A 247 -6.68 -20.37 10.75
CA ASP A 247 -7.58 -21.15 11.60
C ASP A 247 -6.84 -22.37 12.19
N ASP A 248 -7.54 -23.26 12.89
CA ASP A 248 -6.93 -24.43 13.54
C ASP A 248 -6.22 -25.37 12.54
N ASP A 249 -6.90 -25.72 11.44
CA ASP A 249 -6.39 -26.65 10.42
C ASP A 249 -6.37 -26.05 9.00
N THR A 250 -6.78 -24.80 8.82
CA THR A 250 -6.87 -24.16 7.50
C THR A 250 -6.13 -22.82 7.46
N ILE A 251 -5.46 -22.58 6.34
CA ILE A 251 -4.78 -21.31 6.05
C ILE A 251 -5.42 -20.73 4.80
N THR A 252 -6.07 -19.57 4.93
CA THR A 252 -6.70 -18.87 3.80
C THR A 252 -5.83 -17.68 3.41
N ILE A 253 -5.29 -17.71 2.19
CA ILE A 253 -4.45 -16.62 1.65
C ILE A 253 -5.33 -15.74 0.75
N ARG A 254 -5.57 -14.51 1.19
CA ARG A 254 -6.30 -13.51 0.40
C ARG A 254 -5.31 -12.74 -0.46
N HIS A 255 -5.31 -13.02 -1.75
CA HIS A 255 -4.47 -12.34 -2.73
C HIS A 255 -5.27 -11.37 -3.60
N SER A 256 -4.57 -10.42 -4.20
CA SER A 256 -5.14 -9.46 -5.15
C SER A 256 -4.16 -9.30 -6.30
N ILE A 257 -4.52 -9.78 -7.48
CA ILE A 257 -3.83 -9.44 -8.72
C ILE A 257 -4.63 -8.29 -9.34
N PRO A 258 -4.11 -7.06 -9.39
CA PRO A 258 -4.81 -5.96 -10.05
C PRO A 258 -4.82 -6.24 -11.57
N ALA A 259 -5.86 -6.91 -12.06
CA ALA A 259 -6.26 -6.74 -13.45
C ALA A 259 -6.85 -5.32 -13.53
N GLN A 260 -6.29 -4.45 -14.36
CA GLN A 260 -6.82 -3.09 -14.50
C GLN A 260 -8.34 -3.15 -14.74
N PRO A 261 -9.11 -2.20 -14.18
CA PRO A 261 -10.54 -2.16 -14.42
C PRO A 261 -10.76 -2.07 -15.92
N THR A 262 -11.43 -3.08 -16.47
CA THR A 262 -12.11 -2.95 -17.75
C THR A 262 -13.02 -1.74 -17.58
N THR A 263 -12.74 -0.66 -18.32
CA THR A 263 -13.63 0.49 -18.36
C THR A 263 -15.03 -0.03 -18.69
N PRO A 264 -16.03 0.14 -17.80
CA PRO A 264 -17.37 -0.26 -18.13
C PRO A 264 -17.81 0.60 -19.31
N SER A 265 -18.10 -0.07 -20.42
CA SER A 265 -18.76 0.52 -21.57
C SER A 265 -19.98 1.30 -21.07
N ALA A 266 -20.03 2.58 -21.39
CA ALA A 266 -21.11 3.48 -21.01
C ALA A 266 -22.42 3.01 -21.64
N SER A 267 -23.21 2.22 -20.92
CA SER A 267 -24.65 2.01 -21.18
C SER A 267 -25.30 1.10 -20.13
N THR A 268 -25.24 1.44 -18.85
CA THR A 268 -26.29 1.01 -17.91
C THR A 268 -26.37 2.02 -16.76
N GLN A 269 -27.51 2.69 -16.63
CA GLN A 269 -27.78 3.60 -15.50
C GLN A 269 -27.84 2.82 -14.17
N PRO A 270 -27.32 3.38 -13.07
CA PRO A 270 -27.53 2.81 -11.75
C PRO A 270 -28.94 3.14 -11.22
N PRO A 271 -29.59 2.24 -10.45
CA PRO A 271 -30.88 2.50 -9.82
C PRO A 271 -30.75 3.52 -8.66
N PRO A 272 -31.85 4.18 -8.25
CA PRO A 272 -31.79 5.30 -7.33
C PRO A 272 -31.39 4.88 -5.90
N SER A 273 -30.47 5.68 -5.36
CA SER A 273 -30.02 5.72 -3.98
C SER A 273 -31.19 5.95 -3.02
N ASN A 274 -31.31 5.09 -2.01
CA ASN A 274 -32.01 5.38 -0.77
C ASN A 274 -31.35 4.62 0.40
N GLY A 275 -30.92 5.36 1.42
CA GLY A 275 -30.74 4.84 2.79
C GLY A 275 -29.31 4.75 3.32
N ASN A 276 -28.88 5.81 4.03
CA ASN A 276 -27.89 5.85 5.12
C ASN A 276 -26.94 4.65 5.28
N VAL A 277 -25.73 4.75 4.72
CA VAL A 277 -24.59 3.97 5.19
C VAL A 277 -23.92 4.74 6.33
N THR A 278 -24.23 4.32 7.56
CA THR A 278 -23.54 4.77 8.75
C THR A 278 -22.11 4.21 8.69
N ILE A 279 -21.12 5.11 8.63
CA ILE A 279 -19.70 4.76 8.75
C ILE A 279 -19.49 4.17 10.14
N PRO A 280 -19.07 2.90 10.31
CA PRO A 280 -18.75 2.38 11.62
C PRO A 280 -17.44 3.01 12.09
N ASP A 281 -17.54 3.54 13.30
CA ASP A 281 -16.48 4.09 14.12
C ASP A 281 -15.25 3.17 14.19
N GLN A 282 -14.10 3.80 14.42
CA GLN A 282 -12.75 3.26 14.33
C GLN A 282 -12.60 1.89 15.01
N SER A 283 -12.62 0.80 14.24
CA SER A 283 -12.19 -0.51 14.72
C SER A 283 -10.69 -0.46 15.02
N TYR A 284 -10.32 -0.70 16.28
CA TYR A 284 -8.93 -0.80 16.74
C TYR A 284 -8.04 -1.46 15.68
N LEU A 285 -6.91 -0.81 15.37
CA LEU A 285 -5.88 -1.16 14.36
C LEU A 285 -5.28 -2.59 14.48
N LEU A 286 -5.82 -3.42 15.36
CA LEU A 286 -5.41 -4.79 15.64
C LEU A 286 -6.47 -5.84 15.28
N ARG A 287 -7.68 -5.44 14.86
CA ARG A 287 -8.73 -6.36 14.38
C ARG A 287 -9.02 -6.10 12.90
N SER A 288 -8.35 -6.82 12.00
CA SER A 288 -8.81 -6.92 10.62
C SER A 288 -9.83 -8.08 10.53
N GLY A 289 -11.06 -7.78 10.13
CA GLY A 289 -12.02 -8.82 9.71
C GLY A 289 -13.11 -9.27 10.68
N CYS A 290 -13.50 -8.47 11.68
CA CYS A 290 -14.71 -8.75 12.45
C CYS A 290 -15.86 -7.84 11.99
N GLN A 291 -16.83 -8.39 11.24
CA GLN A 291 -18.13 -7.73 10.99
C GLN A 291 -19.12 -7.85 12.17
N ASN A 292 -18.71 -8.42 13.31
CA ASN A 292 -19.56 -8.44 14.51
C ASN A 292 -19.29 -7.21 15.38
N ALA A 293 -20.05 -6.15 15.15
CA ALA A 293 -20.22 -5.04 16.08
C ALA A 293 -21.12 -5.46 17.25
N ALA A 294 -20.62 -6.33 18.12
CA ALA A 294 -21.31 -6.71 19.36
C ALA A 294 -20.38 -6.49 20.56
N ALA A 295 -19.97 -5.22 20.75
CA ALA A 295 -19.36 -4.74 22.00
C ALA A 295 -19.89 -3.35 22.36
N GLY A 296 -21.16 -3.08 22.01
CA GLY A 296 -21.88 -1.84 22.28
C GLY A 296 -23.14 -2.04 23.10
N GLN A 297 -23.19 -3.04 23.99
CA GLN A 297 -24.27 -3.12 24.97
C GLN A 297 -23.82 -2.47 26.28
N ARG A 298 -24.62 -1.47 26.64
CA ARG A 298 -24.44 -0.51 27.73
C ARG A 298 -24.07 -1.20 29.04
N LEU A 299 -23.01 -0.73 29.69
CA LEU A 299 -22.72 -1.02 31.08
C LEU A 299 -23.84 -0.41 31.96
N PRO A 300 -24.45 -1.15 32.89
CA PRO A 300 -25.21 -0.51 33.96
C PRO A 300 -24.25 0.23 34.90
N ALA A 301 -24.67 1.41 35.33
CA ALA A 301 -23.93 2.30 36.21
C ALA A 301 -23.56 1.63 37.54
N TYR A 302 -22.31 1.85 37.98
CA TYR A 302 -21.84 1.53 39.33
C TYR A 302 -22.62 2.31 40.40
N PRO A 303 -23.12 1.67 41.47
CA PRO A 303 -23.33 2.34 42.75
C PRO A 303 -22.00 2.38 43.52
N GLY A 304 -21.72 3.53 44.17
CA GLY A 304 -20.54 3.77 45.01
C GLY A 304 -20.48 2.91 46.29
N PRO A 305 -19.45 3.10 47.12
CA PRO A 305 -19.05 2.13 48.13
C PRO A 305 -19.96 2.17 49.36
N ALA A 306 -20.48 1.00 49.78
CA ALA A 306 -21.10 0.82 51.08
C ALA A 306 -20.09 0.21 52.06
N VAL A 307 -20.12 0.74 53.28
CA VAL A 307 -19.23 0.48 54.41
C VAL A 307 -19.42 -0.94 54.99
N ALA A 308 -18.33 -1.43 55.60
CA ALA A 308 -18.06 -2.77 56.09
C ALA A 308 -19.00 -3.35 57.16
N THR A 309 -19.00 -4.70 57.24
CA THR A 309 -18.90 -5.46 58.51
C THR A 309 -18.16 -6.81 58.30
N ALA A 310 -17.22 -7.11 59.21
CA ALA A 310 -16.46 -8.37 59.38
C ALA A 310 -17.40 -9.56 59.73
N SER A 311 -17.10 -10.87 59.65
CA SER A 311 -15.91 -11.74 59.87
C SER A 311 -16.38 -13.22 59.58
N PRO A 312 -15.62 -14.32 59.80
CA PRO A 312 -14.19 -14.59 59.68
C PRO A 312 -13.84 -15.85 58.82
N ALA A 313 -12.56 -15.89 58.40
CA ALA A 313 -11.62 -17.01 58.25
C ALA A 313 -12.04 -18.39 57.66
N ARG A 314 -11.36 -18.78 56.57
CA ARG A 314 -10.73 -20.11 56.45
C ARG A 314 -9.45 -20.03 55.62
N GLU A 315 -8.33 -20.39 56.25
CA GLU A 315 -6.97 -20.39 55.71
C GLU A 315 -6.79 -21.43 54.60
N THR A 316 -6.09 -21.06 53.53
CA THR A 316 -5.28 -22.03 52.77
C THR A 316 -4.06 -21.31 52.22
N ARG A 317 -2.88 -21.79 52.63
CA ARG A 317 -1.56 -21.21 52.37
C ARG A 317 -1.11 -21.45 50.93
N CYS A 318 -0.71 -20.40 50.23
CA CYS A 318 0.27 -20.48 49.13
C CYS A 318 1.23 -19.27 49.21
N ALA A 319 2.53 -19.56 49.24
CA ALA A 319 3.60 -18.60 49.45
C ALA A 319 3.89 -17.75 48.19
N PRO A 320 4.26 -16.45 48.32
CA PRO A 320 4.70 -15.62 47.21
C PRO A 320 6.24 -15.64 47.08
N ARG A 321 6.75 -15.58 45.84
CA ARG A 321 8.15 -15.22 45.55
C ARG A 321 8.25 -14.01 44.62
N PRO A 322 9.29 -13.17 44.79
CA PRO A 322 9.17 -11.73 44.63
C PRO A 322 9.49 -11.20 43.23
N LEU A 323 8.85 -10.06 42.94
CA LEU A 323 9.17 -9.11 41.89
C LEU A 323 10.55 -8.50 42.16
N CYS A 324 11.54 -8.74 41.30
CA CYS A 324 12.79 -7.99 41.33
C CYS A 324 12.62 -6.64 40.63
N GLY A 325 12.75 -5.59 41.44
CA GLY A 325 12.66 -4.19 41.09
C GLY A 325 13.82 -3.69 40.24
N ARG A 326 13.46 -2.66 39.47
CA ARG A 326 14.29 -1.86 38.57
C ARG A 326 15.01 -0.79 39.41
N PHE A 327 16.32 -0.88 39.57
CA PHE A 327 17.12 0.18 40.19
C PHE A 327 17.55 1.22 39.13
N ARG A 328 17.23 2.49 39.39
CA ARG A 328 17.83 3.69 38.80
C ARG A 328 18.74 4.31 39.87
N GLY A 329 19.98 4.67 39.51
CA GLY A 329 20.82 5.69 40.16
C GLY A 329 21.54 6.45 39.04
N ALA A 330 21.33 7.76 38.83
CA ALA A 330 21.94 8.90 39.55
C ALA A 330 23.48 8.82 39.45
N VAL A 331 24.12 9.38 38.42
CA VAL A 331 24.67 10.75 38.32
C VAL A 331 25.49 11.14 39.55
N GLN A 332 26.81 11.18 39.38
CA GLN A 332 27.72 12.02 40.15
C GLN A 332 28.85 12.50 39.24
N GLU A 333 28.94 13.83 39.11
CA GLU A 333 30.04 14.55 38.46
C GLU A 333 31.27 14.57 39.36
N GLY A 334 32.46 14.58 38.74
CA GLY A 334 33.74 14.76 39.42
C GLY A 334 34.83 15.12 38.41
N CYS A 335 35.07 16.42 38.27
CA CYS A 335 36.05 17.05 37.40
C CYS A 335 37.46 17.06 38.03
N GLY A 336 38.53 16.92 37.23
CA GLY A 336 39.91 17.13 37.67
C GLY A 336 40.96 16.89 36.57
N ARG A 337 41.46 17.97 35.98
CA ARG A 337 42.63 18.09 35.06
C ARG A 337 43.94 17.85 35.87
N THR A 338 45.11 17.46 35.35
CA THR A 338 46.00 18.13 34.36
C THR A 338 47.23 17.27 33.99
N ALA A 339 47.63 17.30 32.70
CA ALA A 339 48.98 17.45 32.09
C ALA A 339 50.16 16.47 32.45
N GLU A 340 51.18 16.13 31.65
CA GLU A 340 51.90 16.67 30.48
C GLU A 340 52.57 15.53 29.67
N GLY A 341 52.70 15.63 28.33
CA GLY A 341 54.02 15.73 27.64
C GLY A 341 54.33 14.46 26.82
N GLY A 342 54.86 14.42 25.59
CA GLY A 342 55.33 15.40 24.61
C GLY A 342 55.73 14.64 23.33
N ALA A 343 55.60 15.29 22.16
CA ALA A 343 56.14 14.83 20.87
C ALA A 343 57.64 15.23 20.73
N PRO A 344 58.40 14.72 19.73
CA PRO A 344 58.44 15.33 18.36
C PRO A 344 58.55 14.27 17.23
N ARG A 345 58.00 14.41 16.01
CA ARG A 345 58.32 15.26 14.83
C ARG A 345 59.74 15.14 14.24
N THR A 346 59.82 14.59 13.02
CA THR A 346 60.45 15.07 11.75
C THR A 346 60.25 13.94 10.70
N GLY A 347 60.03 14.12 9.39
CA GLY A 347 59.93 15.25 8.46
C GLY A 347 60.33 14.80 7.03
N THR A 348 59.58 15.24 6.00
CA THR A 348 59.99 15.45 4.58
C THR A 348 60.31 14.22 3.69
N ALA A 349 60.02 14.12 2.38
CA ALA A 349 59.54 15.02 1.32
C ALA A 349 59.00 14.20 0.10
N GLY A 350 58.12 14.78 -0.73
CA GLY A 350 57.89 14.37 -2.15
C GLY A 350 58.96 14.96 -3.09
N PRO A 351 58.81 15.02 -4.45
CA PRO A 351 57.58 14.85 -5.26
C PRO A 351 57.71 14.10 -6.65
N GLN A 352 56.60 13.49 -7.11
CA GLN A 352 55.97 13.56 -8.47
C GLN A 352 56.75 13.11 -9.77
N PRO A 353 56.15 13.15 -10.99
CA PRO A 353 55.48 12.03 -11.71
C PRO A 353 56.16 11.61 -13.04
N GLN A 354 55.61 10.61 -13.75
CA GLN A 354 55.66 10.58 -15.23
C GLN A 354 54.55 9.72 -15.87
N ARG A 355 53.99 10.27 -16.95
CA ARG A 355 53.13 9.60 -17.95
C ARG A 355 53.97 8.66 -18.81
N GLY A 356 53.33 7.60 -19.31
CA GLY A 356 53.73 6.78 -20.44
C GLY A 356 52.48 6.15 -21.03
#